data_AF-I0UV76-F1
#
_entry.id   AF-I0UV76-F1
#
_cell.length_a   1.000
_cell.length_b   1.000
_cell.length_c   1.000
_cell.angle_alpha   90.00
_cell.angle_beta   90.00
_cell.angle_gamma   90.00
#
_symmetry.space_group_name_H-M   'P 1'
#
loop_
_entity.id
_entity.type
_entity.pdbx_description
1 polymer ?
#
loop_
_entity_poly.entity_id
_entity_poly.type
_entity_poly.pdbx_seq_one_letter_code
_entity_poly.pdbx_strand_id
1 'polypeptide(L)' 'MDGWPEEAQRYFNWEAWTRDLKFEYTVADAPDGGVFIYRSL' A
#
# COMPACT_ATOMS: atom_id res chain seq x y z
N MET A 1 14.37 5.61 0.38
CA MET A 1 15.29 5.70 1.53
C MET A 1 16.14 6.95 1.40
N ASP A 2 16.74 7.20 0.22
CA ASP A 2 17.39 8.49 -0.06
C ASP A 2 16.44 9.66 0.18
N GLY A 3 16.90 10.63 0.96
CA GLY A 3 16.12 11.79 1.40
C GLY A 3 15.38 11.62 2.73
N TRP A 4 15.39 10.44 3.35
CA TRP A 4 14.72 10.22 4.64
C TRP A 4 15.73 10.19 5.80
N PRO A 5 15.46 10.84 6.95
CA PRO A 5 16.37 10.83 8.10
C PRO A 5 16.70 9.41 8.58
N GLU A 6 17.94 9.17 8.98
CA GLU A 6 18.43 7.84 9.37
C GLU A 6 17.63 7.24 10.54
N GLU A 7 17.25 8.06 11.51
CA GLU A 7 16.46 7.62 12.66
C GLU A 7 15.06 7.16 12.23
N ALA A 8 14.46 7.85 11.26
CA ALA A 8 13.15 7.46 10.73
C ALA A 8 13.24 6.11 10.02
N GLN A 9 14.27 5.87 9.21
CA GLN A 9 14.51 4.58 8.58
C GLN A 9 14.69 3.46 9.61
N ARG A 10 15.43 3.73 10.68
CA ARG A 10 15.77 2.76 11.74
C ARG A 10 14.56 2.35 12.58
N TYR A 11 13.67 3.29 12.88
CA TYR A 11 12.52 3.06 13.75
C TYR A 11 11.20 2.88 13.00
N PHE A 12 11.21 2.92 11.66
CA PHE A 12 10.01 2.66 10.89
C PHE A 12 9.56 1.21 11.04
N ASN A 13 8.27 1.02 11.31
CA ASN A 13 7.69 -0.30 11.46
C ASN A 13 7.35 -0.90 10.09
N TRP A 14 8.36 -1.49 9.45
CA TRP A 14 8.24 -2.16 8.16
C TRP A 14 7.23 -3.31 8.18
N GLU A 15 7.13 -4.05 9.29
CA GLU A 15 6.21 -5.17 9.39
C GLU A 15 4.75 -4.69 9.36
N ALA A 16 4.41 -3.67 10.16
CA ALA A 16 3.09 -3.08 10.17
C ALA A 16 2.74 -2.49 8.80
N TRP A 17 3.64 -1.70 8.21
CA TRP A 17 3.43 -1.12 6.89
C TRP A 17 3.22 -2.19 5.81
N THR A 18 4.04 -3.25 5.78
CA THR A 18 3.89 -4.35 4.81
C THR A 18 2.60 -5.14 5.03
N ARG A 19 2.12 -5.24 6.26
CA ARG A 19 0.84 -5.88 6.59
C ARG A 19 -0.31 -5.05 6.06
N ASP A 20 -0.28 -3.73 6.25
CA ASP A 20 -1.32 -2.82 5.77
C ASP A 20 -1.36 -2.77 4.24
N LEU A 21 -0.20 -2.81 3.58
CA LEU A 21 -0.08 -2.94 2.12
C LEU A 21 -0.74 -4.20 1.52
N LYS A 22 -1.02 -5.24 2.33
CA LYS A 22 -1.79 -6.39 1.83
C LYS A 22 -3.26 -6.05 1.59
N PHE A 23 -3.75 -5.02 2.26
CA PHE A 23 -5.14 -4.57 2.21
C PHE A 23 -5.30 -3.24 1.48
N GLU A 24 -4.21 -2.69 0.94
CA GLU A 24 -4.27 -1.54 0.06
C GLU A 24 -4.70 -1.99 -1.34
N TYR A 25 -5.95 -1.70 -1.68
CA TYR A 25 -6.50 -1.90 -3.02
C TYR A 25 -7.42 -0.75 -3.39
N THR A 26 -7.45 -0.43 -4.68
CA THR A 26 -8.42 0.51 -5.24
C THR A 26 -9.53 -0.26 -5.93
N VAL A 27 -10.77 0.14 -5.68
CA VAL A 27 -11.96 -0.45 -6.30
C VAL A 27 -12.57 0.53 -7.29
N ALA A 28 -12.90 0.07 -8.49
CA ALA A 28 -13.62 0.86 -9.49
C ALA A 28 -14.83 0.07 -10.02
N ASP A 29 -15.92 0.77 -10.34
CA ASP A 29 -17.11 0.15 -10.91
C ASP A 29 -16.85 -0.40 -12.31
N ALA A 30 -17.34 -1.62 -12.58
CA ALA A 30 -17.27 -2.22 -13.91
C ALA A 30 -18.52 -1.82 -14.74
N PRO A 31 -18.38 -1.54 -16.06
CA PRO A 31 -19.48 -1.08 -16.89
C PRO A 31 -20.70 -2.01 -16.95
N ASP A 32 -20.49 -3.32 -16.83
CA ASP A 32 -21.52 -4.35 -16.99
C ASP A 32 -22.01 -4.96 -15.66
N GLY A 33 -21.73 -4.27 -14.55
CA GLY A 33 -21.97 -4.75 -13.19
C GLY A 33 -20.77 -5.50 -12.61
N GLY A 34 -20.52 -5.29 -11.31
CA GLY A 34 -19.32 -5.78 -10.62
C GLY A 34 -18.28 -4.68 -10.41
N VAL A 35 -17.07 -5.07 -9.98
CA VAL A 35 -15.99 -4.14 -9.65
C VAL A 35 -14.62 -4.67 -10.12
N PHE A 36 -13.72 -3.75 -10.49
CA PHE A 36 -12.30 -4.01 -10.65
C PHE A 36 -11.55 -3.72 -9.36
N ILE A 37 -10.61 -4.60 -9.01
CA ILE A 37 -9.73 -4.43 -7.85
C ILE A 37 -8.30 -4.29 -8.36
N TYR A 38 -7.66 -3.17 -8.04
CA TYR A 38 -6.28 -2.87 -8.41
C TYR A 38 -5.40 -2.90 -7.18
N ARG A 39 -4.19 -3.46 -7.33
CA ARG A 39 -3.14 -3.43 -6.31
C ARG A 39 -1.87 -2.84 -6.92
N SER A 40 -1.33 -1.82 -6.27
CA SER A 40 -0.01 -1.28 -6.62
C SER A 40 1.06 -2.26 -6.13
N LEU A 41 1.96 -2.67 -7.03
CA LEU A 41 3.12 -3.52 -6.75
C LEU A 41 4.41 -2.69 -6.84
#